data_AF-A0A0M8TL43-F1
#
_entry.id   AF-A0A0M8TL43-F1
#
_cell.length_a   1.000
_cell.length_b   1.000
_cell.length_c   1.000
_cell.angle_alpha   90.00
_cell.angle_beta   90.00
_cell.angle_gamma   90.00
#
_symmetry.space_group_name_H-M   'P 1'
#
loop_
_entity.id
_entity.type
_entity.pdbx_description
1 polymer ?
#
loop_
_entity_poly.entity_id
_entity_poly.type
_entity_poly.pdbx_seq_one_letter_code
_entity_poly.pdbx_strand_id
1 'polypeptide(L)'
;MDALWTAVIAAGSAVVASATTGWFTTVAARTQARLNREMQVAQLRHTQVEHRYQQRREAYAEYAKAAGILHSRIGDMVAVAGDPDAFSLLLDEARADRAVLLSTMHIAFLEGPQAVGVAVRELYEAVNGFWSAARRLNDAVHAGIPAHVAEHRVLTDQRRLQARSSRDAFMEAARQALTPSPDTPA
;
A
#
# COMPACT_ATOMS: atom_id res chain seq x y z
N MET A 1 80.16 -6.76 29.79
CA MET A 1 78.92 -7.46 30.17
C MET A 1 77.66 -6.72 29.69
N ASP A 2 77.79 -5.50 29.18
CA ASP A 2 76.65 -4.60 28.92
C ASP A 2 75.90 -4.82 27.59
N ALA A 3 76.56 -5.40 26.58
CA ALA A 3 75.96 -5.64 25.25
C ALA A 3 74.89 -6.75 25.25
N LEU A 4 74.99 -7.74 26.15
CA LEU A 4 74.08 -8.88 26.22
C LEU A 4 72.77 -8.49 26.92
N TRP A 5 72.85 -7.62 27.92
CA TRP A 5 71.70 -7.05 28.63
C TRP A 5 70.88 -6.11 27.75
N THR A 6 71.53 -5.25 26.98
CA THR A 6 70.86 -4.35 26.02
C THR A 6 70.15 -5.13 24.90
N ALA A 7 70.75 -6.20 24.40
CA ALA A 7 70.11 -7.07 23.40
C ALA A 7 68.85 -7.78 23.94
N VAL A 8 68.86 -8.24 25.19
CA VAL A 8 67.70 -8.89 25.83
C VAL A 8 66.55 -7.90 26.03
N ILE A 9 66.84 -6.67 26.46
CA ILE A 9 65.81 -5.63 26.61
C ILE A 9 65.24 -5.22 25.25
N ALA A 10 66.09 -5.09 24.22
CA ALA A 10 65.66 -4.75 22.85
C ALA A 10 64.79 -5.87 22.24
N ALA A 11 65.16 -7.14 22.43
CA ALA A 11 64.37 -8.27 21.96
C ALA A 11 63.03 -8.38 22.71
N GLY A 12 63.04 -8.17 24.04
CA GLY A 12 61.82 -8.19 24.86
C GLY A 12 60.83 -7.08 24.48
N SER A 13 61.34 -5.86 24.24
CA SER A 13 60.51 -4.73 23.81
C SER A 13 59.94 -4.91 22.40
N ALA A 14 60.68 -5.53 21.47
CA ALA A 14 60.17 -5.86 20.14
C ALA A 14 59.03 -6.89 20.17
N VAL A 15 59.13 -7.92 21.03
CA VAL A 15 58.06 -8.92 21.20
C VAL A 15 56.81 -8.29 21.82
N VAL A 16 56.96 -7.45 22.83
CA VAL A 16 55.84 -6.73 23.45
C VAL A 16 55.19 -5.74 22.47
N ALA A 17 55.98 -5.02 21.68
CA ALA A 17 55.48 -4.12 20.63
C ALA A 17 54.73 -4.89 19.53
N SER A 18 55.25 -6.05 19.12
CA SER A 18 54.60 -6.92 18.14
C SER A 18 53.29 -7.51 18.67
N ALA A 19 53.27 -8.01 19.91
CA ALA A 19 52.09 -8.57 20.55
C ALA A 19 50.99 -7.52 20.78
N THR A 20 51.36 -6.31 21.20
CA THR A 20 50.40 -5.20 21.37
C THR A 20 49.84 -4.74 20.03
N THR A 21 50.68 -4.57 19.01
CA THR A 21 50.24 -4.22 17.64
C THR A 21 49.31 -5.29 17.05
N GLY A 22 49.63 -6.58 17.24
CA GLY A 22 48.79 -7.71 16.82
C GLY A 22 47.43 -7.76 17.53
N TRP A 23 47.39 -7.42 18.82
CA TRP A 23 46.13 -7.35 19.58
C TRP A 23 45.24 -6.19 19.10
N PHE A 24 45.79 -5.00 18.92
CA PHE A 24 45.04 -3.83 18.45
C PHE A 24 44.50 -4.00 17.02
N THR A 25 45.30 -4.56 16.11
CA THR A 25 44.85 -4.87 14.75
C THR A 25 43.73 -5.92 14.74
N THR A 26 43.82 -6.93 15.59
CA THR A 26 42.75 -7.94 15.75
C THR A 26 41.47 -7.32 16.31
N VAL A 27 41.56 -6.45 17.31
CA VAL A 27 40.41 -5.74 17.88
C VAL A 27 39.80 -4.81 16.83
N ALA A 28 40.61 -4.01 16.12
CA ALA A 28 40.15 -3.12 15.06
C ALA A 28 39.44 -3.89 13.94
N ALA A 29 40.00 -5.02 13.49
CA ALA A 29 39.37 -5.88 12.47
C ALA A 29 38.02 -6.46 12.94
N ARG A 30 37.90 -6.86 14.21
CA ARG A 30 36.62 -7.33 14.78
C ARG A 30 35.59 -6.20 14.86
N THR A 31 36.00 -5.00 15.27
CA THR A 31 35.11 -3.84 15.35
C THR A 31 34.63 -3.42 13.96
N GLN A 32 35.51 -3.41 12.97
CA GLN A 32 35.17 -3.08 11.58
C GLN A 32 34.28 -4.15 10.94
N ALA A 33 34.52 -5.44 11.22
CA ALA A 33 33.64 -6.52 10.80
C ALA A 33 32.24 -6.43 11.43
N ARG A 34 32.15 -5.97 12.69
CA ARG A 34 30.87 -5.72 13.37
C ARG A 34 30.12 -4.55 12.74
N LEU A 35 30.79 -3.42 12.55
CA LEU A 35 30.21 -2.24 11.90
C LEU A 35 29.73 -2.54 10.48
N ASN A 36 30.51 -3.29 9.69
CA ASN A 36 30.10 -3.69 8.34
C ASN A 36 28.84 -4.58 8.34
N ARG A 37 28.70 -5.49 9.32
CA ARG A 37 27.48 -6.29 9.47
C ARG A 37 26.28 -5.43 9.86
N GLU A 38 26.46 -4.52 10.82
CA GLU A 38 25.39 -3.61 11.25
C GLU A 38 24.94 -2.71 10.09
N MET A 39 25.87 -2.19 9.29
CA MET A 39 25.59 -1.43 8.07
C MET A 39 24.86 -2.24 7.02
N GLN A 40 25.28 -3.48 6.75
CA GLN A 40 24.58 -4.38 5.82
C GLN A 40 23.16 -4.67 6.26
N VAL A 41 22.93 -4.93 7.56
CA VAL A 41 21.58 -5.14 8.10
C VAL A 41 20.74 -3.87 7.97
N ALA A 42 21.31 -2.70 8.24
CA ALA A 42 20.62 -1.42 8.08
C ALA A 42 20.24 -1.15 6.61
N GLN A 43 21.16 -1.38 5.67
CA GLN A 43 20.91 -1.25 4.22
C GLN A 43 19.83 -2.22 3.74
N LEU A 44 19.86 -3.48 4.19
CA LEU A 44 18.83 -4.47 3.86
C LEU A 44 17.46 -4.06 4.41
N ARG A 45 17.41 -3.52 5.63
CA ARG A 45 16.15 -2.99 6.19
C ARG A 45 15.64 -1.80 5.40
N HIS A 46 16.52 -0.86 5.03
CA HIS A 46 16.15 0.32 4.25
C HIS A 46 15.54 -0.08 2.89
N THR A 47 16.25 -0.92 2.14
CA THR A 47 15.79 -1.40 0.82
C THR A 47 14.48 -2.19 0.91
N GLN A 48 14.27 -2.98 1.96
CA GLN A 48 12.99 -3.66 2.20
C GLN A 48 11.85 -2.67 2.48
N VAL A 49 12.10 -1.61 3.25
CA VAL A 49 11.10 -0.58 3.53
C VAL A 49 10.74 0.20 2.26
N GLU A 50 11.73 0.57 1.45
CA GLU A 50 11.50 1.24 0.16
C GLU A 50 10.71 0.36 -0.80
N HIS A 51 11.05 -0.93 -0.91
CA HIS A 51 10.32 -1.85 -1.77
C HIS A 51 8.85 -1.97 -1.34
N ARG A 52 8.58 -2.12 -0.05
CA ARG A 52 7.20 -2.16 0.48
C ARG A 52 6.47 -0.83 0.29
N TYR A 53 7.18 0.28 0.38
CA TYR A 53 6.61 1.60 0.09
C TYR A 53 6.18 1.72 -1.38
N GLN A 54 7.03 1.30 -2.33
CA GLN A 54 6.70 1.31 -3.76
C GLN A 54 5.52 0.38 -4.08
N GLN A 55 5.52 -0.86 -3.56
CA GLN A 55 4.41 -1.80 -3.73
C GLN A 55 3.06 -1.22 -3.26
N ARG A 56 3.05 -0.59 -2.08
CA ARG A 56 1.84 0.07 -1.56
C ARG A 56 1.39 1.24 -2.43
N ARG A 57 2.34 2.04 -2.91
CA ARG A 57 2.04 3.17 -3.80
C ARG A 57 1.38 2.70 -5.10
N GLU A 58 1.91 1.67 -5.73
CA GLU A 58 1.34 1.07 -6.94
C GLU A 58 -0.06 0.51 -6.68
N ALA A 59 -0.21 -0.27 -5.61
CA ALA A 59 -1.51 -0.84 -5.22
C ALA A 59 -2.58 0.22 -4.95
N TYR A 60 -2.24 1.31 -4.25
CA TYR A 60 -3.18 2.40 -3.99
C TYR A 60 -3.57 3.15 -5.27
N ALA A 61 -2.63 3.36 -6.19
CA ALA A 61 -2.91 4.01 -7.47
C ALA A 61 -3.80 3.15 -8.39
N GLU A 62 -3.51 1.85 -8.48
CA GLU A 62 -4.32 0.90 -9.26
C GLU A 62 -5.74 0.81 -8.71
N TYR A 63 -5.85 0.74 -7.38
CA TYR A 63 -7.14 0.71 -6.70
C TYR A 63 -7.96 1.98 -6.90
N ALA A 64 -7.33 3.16 -6.77
CA ALA A 64 -7.98 4.45 -7.03
C ALA A 64 -8.54 4.55 -8.46
N LYS A 65 -7.76 4.05 -9.43
CA LYS A 65 -8.16 3.98 -10.84
C LYS A 65 -9.36 3.05 -11.03
N ALA A 66 -9.32 1.84 -10.48
CA ALA A 66 -10.42 0.87 -10.56
C ALA A 66 -11.71 1.42 -9.92
N ALA A 67 -11.60 2.09 -8.77
CA ALA A 67 -12.74 2.74 -8.10
C ALA A 67 -13.34 3.87 -8.96
N GLY A 68 -12.49 4.66 -9.62
CA GLY A 68 -12.91 5.71 -10.55
C GLY A 68 -13.65 5.18 -11.78
N ILE A 69 -13.13 4.13 -12.41
CA ILE A 69 -13.76 3.47 -13.57
C ILE A 69 -15.14 2.95 -13.19
N LEU A 70 -15.21 2.19 -12.09
CA LEU A 70 -16.48 1.64 -11.61
C LEU A 70 -17.48 2.78 -11.35
N HIS A 71 -17.07 3.86 -10.68
CA HIS A 71 -17.92 5.03 -10.43
C HIS A 71 -18.46 5.69 -11.71
N SER A 72 -17.65 5.78 -12.77
CA SER A 72 -18.08 6.36 -14.05
C SER A 72 -19.15 5.49 -14.72
N ARG A 73 -18.86 4.19 -14.84
CA ARG A 73 -19.72 3.21 -15.52
C ARG A 73 -21.11 3.11 -14.87
N ILE A 74 -21.13 3.30 -13.56
CA ILE A 74 -22.34 3.44 -12.75
C ILE A 74 -23.17 4.66 -13.14
N GLY A 75 -22.52 5.82 -13.35
CA GLY A 75 -23.19 7.02 -13.81
C GLY A 75 -23.84 6.79 -15.17
N ASP A 76 -23.15 6.06 -16.04
CA ASP A 76 -23.66 5.69 -17.36
C ASP A 76 -24.89 4.77 -17.24
N MET A 77 -24.87 3.78 -16.34
CA MET A 77 -26.02 2.92 -16.05
C MET A 77 -27.25 3.71 -15.59
N VAL A 78 -27.07 4.70 -14.70
CA VAL A 78 -28.17 5.57 -14.23
C VAL A 78 -28.70 6.45 -15.36
N ALA A 79 -27.85 6.85 -16.31
CA ALA A 79 -28.26 7.62 -17.47
C ALA A 79 -29.13 6.79 -18.44
N VAL A 80 -28.80 5.50 -18.61
CA VAL A 80 -29.52 4.59 -19.52
C VAL A 80 -30.60 3.74 -18.86
N ALA A 81 -31.01 4.04 -17.62
CA ALA A 81 -32.02 3.27 -16.89
C ALA A 81 -33.42 3.20 -17.55
N GLY A 82 -33.65 3.88 -18.67
CA GLY A 82 -34.86 3.70 -19.50
C GLY A 82 -34.71 2.65 -20.61
N ASP A 83 -33.52 2.09 -20.79
CA ASP A 83 -33.16 1.13 -21.84
C ASP A 83 -32.61 -0.16 -21.19
N PRO A 84 -33.41 -1.24 -21.13
CA PRO A 84 -33.01 -2.50 -20.48
C PRO A 84 -31.79 -3.17 -21.10
N ASP A 85 -31.62 -3.06 -22.43
CA ASP A 85 -30.54 -3.73 -23.16
C ASP A 85 -29.21 -2.99 -22.92
N ALA A 86 -29.24 -1.66 -23.02
CA ALA A 86 -28.07 -0.83 -22.69
C ALA A 86 -27.67 -0.96 -21.22
N PHE A 87 -28.64 -1.06 -20.31
CA PHE A 87 -28.38 -1.23 -18.88
C PHE A 87 -27.71 -2.58 -18.58
N SER A 88 -28.19 -3.67 -19.19
CA SER A 88 -27.66 -5.02 -18.97
C SER A 88 -26.20 -5.14 -19.43
N LEU A 89 -25.87 -4.54 -20.58
CA LEU A 89 -24.50 -4.49 -21.09
C LEU A 89 -23.54 -3.80 -20.09
N LEU A 90 -23.91 -2.61 -19.62
CA LEU A 90 -23.09 -1.86 -18.66
C LEU A 90 -22.98 -2.56 -17.30
N LEU A 91 -24.01 -3.31 -16.88
CA LEU A 91 -23.97 -4.11 -15.67
C LEU A 91 -22.93 -5.23 -15.74
N ASP A 92 -22.84 -5.93 -16.87
CA ASP A 92 -21.84 -6.98 -17.08
C ASP A 92 -20.42 -6.41 -17.12
N GLU A 93 -20.22 -5.28 -17.79
CA GLU A 93 -18.96 -4.56 -17.79
C GLU A 93 -18.54 -4.12 -16.38
N ALA A 94 -19.48 -3.55 -15.60
CA ALA A 94 -19.23 -3.13 -14.22
C ALA A 94 -18.91 -4.32 -13.30
N ARG A 95 -19.40 -5.52 -13.61
CA ARG A 95 -19.10 -6.75 -12.87
C ARG A 95 -17.64 -7.15 -12.99
N ALA A 96 -17.07 -7.02 -14.18
CA ALA A 96 -15.66 -7.31 -14.42
C ALA A 96 -14.76 -6.32 -13.67
N ASP A 97 -15.08 -5.02 -13.73
CA ASP A 97 -14.34 -3.98 -13.01
C ASP A 97 -14.39 -4.17 -11.50
N ARG A 98 -15.55 -4.58 -10.98
CA ARG A 98 -15.71 -4.90 -9.55
C ARG A 98 -14.77 -6.03 -9.13
N ALA A 99 -14.57 -7.07 -9.96
CA ALA A 99 -13.65 -8.15 -9.60
C ALA A 99 -12.19 -7.66 -9.45
N VAL A 100 -11.75 -6.76 -10.34
CA VAL A 100 -10.44 -6.11 -10.28
C VAL A 100 -10.32 -5.20 -9.05
N LEU A 101 -11.39 -4.46 -8.73
CA LEU A 101 -11.45 -3.64 -7.53
C LEU A 101 -11.27 -4.50 -6.27
N LEU A 102 -11.96 -5.65 -6.18
CA LEU A 102 -11.90 -6.50 -5.00
C LEU A 102 -10.53 -7.18 -4.82
N SER A 103 -9.86 -7.58 -5.90
CA SER A 103 -8.53 -8.18 -5.81
C SER A 103 -7.48 -7.17 -5.33
N THR A 104 -7.57 -5.91 -5.77
CA THR A 104 -6.66 -4.83 -5.38
C THR A 104 -6.88 -4.35 -3.93
N MET A 105 -8.07 -4.52 -3.35
CA MET A 105 -8.34 -4.21 -1.93
C MET A 105 -7.57 -5.08 -0.94
N HIS A 106 -7.31 -6.34 -1.30
CA HIS A 106 -6.68 -7.29 -0.38
C HIS A 106 -5.27 -6.82 0.03
N ILE A 107 -4.51 -6.27 -0.92
CA ILE A 107 -3.16 -5.74 -0.70
C ILE A 107 -3.20 -4.51 0.21
N ALA A 108 -4.13 -3.59 -0.04
CA ALA A 108 -4.27 -2.37 0.75
C ALA A 108 -4.75 -2.65 2.20
N PHE A 109 -5.58 -3.68 2.38
CA PHE A 109 -6.15 -4.04 3.67
C PHE A 109 -5.17 -4.77 4.61
N LEU A 110 -4.31 -5.65 4.07
CA LEU A 110 -3.41 -6.48 4.87
C LEU A 110 -2.05 -5.82 5.16
N GLU A 111 -1.58 -4.96 4.26
CA GLU A 111 -0.21 -4.42 4.33
C GLU A 111 -0.17 -2.89 4.57
N GLY A 112 -1.34 -2.24 4.55
CA GLY A 112 -1.49 -0.80 4.76
C GLY A 112 -1.54 -0.39 6.24
N PRO A 113 -1.28 0.90 6.56
CA PRO A 113 -1.59 1.46 7.87
C PRO A 113 -3.07 1.27 8.22
N GLN A 114 -3.38 1.15 9.51
CA GLN A 114 -4.74 0.90 9.98
C GLN A 114 -5.77 1.93 9.45
N ALA A 115 -5.38 3.20 9.33
CA ALA A 115 -6.23 4.26 8.75
C ALA A 115 -6.62 3.96 7.29
N VAL A 116 -5.69 3.43 6.49
CA VAL A 116 -5.98 2.99 5.11
C VAL A 116 -6.89 1.77 5.13
N GLY A 117 -6.65 0.81 6.02
CA GLY A 117 -7.52 -0.37 6.16
C GLY A 117 -8.98 -0.02 6.50
N VAL A 118 -9.20 0.97 7.37
CA VAL A 118 -10.54 1.48 7.69
C VAL A 118 -11.19 2.12 6.46
N ALA A 119 -10.47 3.00 5.76
CA ALA A 119 -11.00 3.67 4.57
C ALA A 119 -11.30 2.69 3.42
N VAL A 120 -10.46 1.66 3.24
CA VAL A 120 -10.70 0.55 2.31
C VAL A 120 -11.98 -0.20 2.68
N ARG A 121 -12.21 -0.50 3.96
CA ARG A 121 -13.45 -1.17 4.41
C ARG A 121 -14.70 -0.32 4.16
N GLU A 122 -14.67 0.96 4.50
CA GLU A 122 -15.80 1.87 4.25
C GLU A 122 -16.12 1.97 2.76
N LEU A 123 -15.08 2.02 1.92
CA LEU A 123 -15.25 2.02 0.48
C LEU A 123 -15.77 0.69 -0.05
N TYR A 124 -15.34 -0.45 0.50
CA TYR A 124 -15.89 -1.78 0.18
C TYR A 124 -17.39 -1.82 0.41
N GLU A 125 -17.83 -1.36 1.60
CA GLU A 125 -19.23 -1.33 1.99
C GLU A 125 -20.02 -0.39 1.08
N ALA A 126 -19.48 0.79 0.76
CA ALA A 126 -20.13 1.74 -0.13
C ALA A 126 -20.29 1.17 -1.56
N VAL A 127 -19.26 0.53 -2.10
CA VAL A 127 -19.31 -0.11 -3.43
C VAL A 127 -20.29 -1.28 -3.46
N ASN A 128 -20.35 -2.10 -2.40
CA ASN A 128 -21.33 -3.18 -2.31
C ASN A 128 -22.76 -2.67 -2.15
N GLY A 129 -22.96 -1.63 -1.34
CA GLY A 129 -24.25 -0.97 -1.17
C GLY A 129 -24.74 -0.37 -2.49
N PHE A 130 -23.82 0.23 -3.24
CA PHE A 130 -24.06 0.66 -4.61
C PHE A 130 -24.47 -0.50 -5.52
N TRP A 131 -23.68 -1.57 -5.56
CA TRP A 131 -23.92 -2.70 -6.47
C TRP A 131 -25.29 -3.35 -6.24
N SER A 132 -25.68 -3.46 -4.96
CA SER A 132 -27.01 -3.93 -4.58
C SER A 132 -28.12 -3.02 -5.12
N ALA A 133 -27.94 -1.69 -5.06
CA ALA A 133 -28.90 -0.73 -5.61
C ALA A 133 -29.00 -0.81 -7.14
N ALA A 134 -27.86 -0.93 -7.84
CA ALA A 134 -27.83 -1.06 -9.30
C ALA A 134 -28.55 -2.33 -9.79
N ARG A 135 -28.40 -3.45 -9.07
CA ARG A 135 -29.14 -4.68 -9.37
C ARG A 135 -30.65 -4.49 -9.20
N ARG A 136 -31.09 -3.85 -8.12
CA ARG A 136 -32.52 -3.56 -7.90
C ARG A 136 -33.09 -2.63 -8.98
N LEU A 137 -32.28 -1.66 -9.43
CA LEU A 137 -32.64 -0.82 -10.56
C LEU A 137 -32.82 -1.65 -11.83
N ASN A 138 -31.88 -2.56 -12.14
CA ASN A 138 -32.02 -3.48 -13.27
C ASN A 138 -33.33 -4.28 -13.22
N ASP A 139 -33.62 -4.87 -12.06
CA ASP A 139 -34.82 -5.69 -11.86
C ASP A 139 -36.09 -4.84 -12.06
N ALA A 140 -36.09 -3.59 -11.61
CA ALA A 140 -37.21 -2.66 -11.79
C ALA A 140 -37.39 -2.20 -13.25
N VAL A 141 -36.29 -2.00 -13.97
CA VAL A 141 -36.29 -1.70 -15.41
C VAL A 141 -36.92 -2.84 -16.19
N HIS A 142 -36.52 -4.09 -15.89
CA HIS A 142 -37.10 -5.29 -16.51
C HIS A 142 -38.56 -5.54 -16.11
N ALA A 143 -38.95 -5.15 -14.89
CA ALA A 143 -40.34 -5.24 -14.45
C ALA A 143 -41.25 -4.22 -15.17
N GLY A 144 -40.68 -3.18 -15.79
CA GLY A 144 -41.44 -2.19 -16.56
C GLY A 144 -42.36 -1.30 -15.72
N ILE A 145 -42.09 -1.16 -14.41
CA ILE A 145 -42.90 -0.34 -13.48
C ILE A 145 -42.20 1.02 -13.27
N PRO A 146 -42.68 2.13 -13.87
CA PRO A 146 -41.95 3.41 -13.86
C PRO A 146 -41.72 3.98 -12.46
N ALA A 147 -42.65 3.75 -11.52
CA ALA A 147 -42.52 4.19 -10.15
C ALA A 147 -41.34 3.51 -9.42
N HIS A 148 -41.17 2.21 -9.62
CA HIS A 148 -40.04 1.46 -9.05
C HIS A 148 -38.72 1.88 -9.69
N VAL A 149 -38.70 2.11 -11.00
CA VAL A 149 -37.50 2.61 -11.70
C VAL A 149 -37.08 3.97 -11.12
N ALA A 150 -38.03 4.89 -10.90
CA ALA A 150 -37.75 6.19 -10.31
C ALA A 150 -37.20 6.08 -8.87
N GLU A 151 -37.81 5.25 -8.03
CA GLU A 151 -37.35 5.01 -6.65
C GLU A 151 -35.94 4.43 -6.62
N HIS A 152 -35.68 3.37 -7.40
CA HIS A 152 -34.38 2.71 -7.44
C HIS A 152 -33.31 3.58 -8.09
N ARG A 153 -33.68 4.49 -8.99
CA ARG A 153 -32.76 5.48 -9.56
C ARG A 153 -32.24 6.43 -8.48
N VAL A 154 -33.13 6.98 -7.64
CA VAL A 154 -32.75 7.86 -6.52
C VAL A 154 -31.84 7.14 -5.53
N LEU A 155 -32.19 5.90 -5.16
CA LEU A 155 -31.35 5.09 -4.27
C LEU A 155 -29.96 4.83 -4.87
N THR A 156 -29.90 4.51 -6.15
CA THR A 156 -28.65 4.24 -6.88
C THR A 156 -27.77 5.49 -6.91
N ASP A 157 -28.36 6.68 -7.14
CA ASP A 157 -27.63 7.95 -7.09
C ASP A 157 -27.12 8.30 -5.69
N GLN A 158 -27.92 8.07 -4.64
CA GLN A 158 -27.46 8.25 -3.26
C GLN A 158 -26.26 7.35 -2.94
N ARG A 159 -26.30 6.09 -3.35
CA ARG A 159 -25.18 5.16 -3.16
C ARG A 159 -23.96 5.54 -3.98
N ARG A 160 -24.16 6.09 -5.17
CA ARG A 160 -23.09 6.65 -6.01
C ARG A 160 -22.36 7.80 -5.29
N LEU A 161 -23.11 8.72 -4.67
CA LEU A 161 -22.53 9.82 -3.87
C LEU A 161 -21.79 9.29 -2.64
N GLN A 162 -22.34 8.30 -1.93
CA GLN A 162 -21.68 7.66 -0.80
C GLN A 162 -20.35 7.02 -1.22
N ALA A 163 -20.34 6.25 -2.32
CA ALA A 163 -19.13 5.63 -2.86
C ALA A 163 -18.07 6.66 -3.27
N ARG A 164 -18.48 7.82 -3.81
CA ARG A 164 -17.57 8.94 -4.10
C ARG A 164 -16.94 9.49 -2.82
N SER A 165 -17.74 9.74 -1.78
CA SER A 165 -17.24 10.23 -0.50
C SER A 165 -16.25 9.24 0.14
N SER A 166 -16.56 7.95 0.13
CA SER A 166 -15.66 6.91 0.65
C SER A 166 -14.38 6.78 -0.17
N ARG A 167 -14.44 7.00 -1.49
CA ARG A 167 -13.24 7.04 -2.35
C ARG A 167 -12.36 8.22 -1.98
N ASP A 168 -12.94 9.39 -1.79
CA ASP A 168 -12.18 10.60 -1.45
C ASP A 168 -11.52 10.45 -0.06
N ALA A 169 -12.21 9.83 0.91
CA ALA A 169 -11.65 9.46 2.20
C ALA A 169 -10.50 8.45 2.09
N PHE A 170 -10.64 7.42 1.24
CA PHE A 170 -9.54 6.50 0.94
C PHE A 170 -8.34 7.21 0.32
N MET A 171 -8.55 8.09 -0.66
CA MET A 171 -7.46 8.83 -1.31
C MET A 171 -6.72 9.72 -0.32
N GLU A 172 -7.44 10.33 0.62
CA GLU A 172 -6.83 11.13 1.69
C GLU A 172 -6.02 10.24 2.66
N ALA A 173 -6.58 9.11 3.11
CA ALA A 173 -5.86 8.17 3.97
C ALA A 173 -4.61 7.60 3.28
N ALA A 174 -4.71 7.24 2.00
CA ALA A 174 -3.60 6.77 1.19
C ALA A 174 -2.52 7.85 1.00
N ARG A 175 -2.92 9.11 0.77
CA ARG A 175 -2.00 10.24 0.68
C ARG A 175 -1.25 10.47 1.99
N GLN A 176 -1.95 10.46 3.12
CA GLN A 176 -1.33 10.61 4.44
C GLN A 176 -0.36 9.45 4.72
N ALA A 177 -0.75 8.22 4.39
CA ALA A 177 0.10 7.03 4.54
C ALA A 177 1.37 7.04 3.67
N LEU A 178 1.33 7.72 2.53
CA LEU A 178 2.47 7.86 1.61
C LEU A 178 3.29 9.13 1.86
N THR A 179 2.83 10.06 2.69
CA THR A 179 3.62 11.25 3.04
C THR A 179 4.73 10.83 4.01
N PRO A 180 6.01 11.04 3.70
CA PRO A 180 7.09 10.72 4.63
C PRO A 180 6.98 11.58 5.90
N SER A 181 7.19 10.96 7.06
CA SER A 181 7.25 11.69 8.33
C SER A 181 8.44 12.66 8.30
N PRO A 182 8.29 13.92 8.74
CA PRO A 182 9.39 14.90 8.79
C PRO A 182 10.58 14.46 9.67
N ASP A 183 10.41 13.41 10.48
CA ASP A 183 11.43 12.86 11.36
C ASP A 183 12.24 11.69 10.75
N THR A 184 12.09 11.42 9.44
CA THR A 184 12.89 10.39 8.75
C THR A 184 14.16 11.06 8.20
N PRO A 185 15.36 10.84 8.78
CA PRO A 185 16.58 11.43 8.25
C PRO A 185 16.84 10.90 6.83
N ALA A 186 17.18 11.84 5.94
CA ALA A 186 17.58 11.58 4.56
C ALA A 186 18.92 10.85 4.46
#